data_AF-A0A3M2HW68-F1
#
_entry.id   AF-A0A3M2HW68-F1
#
_cell.length_a   1.000
_cell.length_b   1.000
_cell.length_c   1.000
_cell.angle_alpha   90.00
_cell.angle_beta   90.00
_cell.angle_gamma   90.00
#
_symmetry.space_group_name_H-M   'P 1'
#
loop_
_entity.id
_entity.type
_entity.pdbx_description
1 polymer ?
#
loop_
_entity_poly.entity_id
_entity_poly.type
_entity_poly.pdbx_seq_one_letter_code
_entity_poly.pdbx_strand_id
1 'polypeptide(L)'
;MALTAADLVADARGRIREVSPADFHAAGAGIALIDVREPAEFETGHLQGAINIPRGVLEFQVDAHPALAHRERPLALYCRTGGRSALAADTLRKLGFSDVRSLAGGIDAWRNAGLPLGQ
;
A
#
# COMPACT_ATOMS: atom_id res chain seq x y z
N MET A 1 9.32 5.10 -27.85
CA MET A 1 10.18 4.30 -26.95
C MET A 1 9.28 3.47 -26.05
N ALA A 2 9.71 2.26 -25.67
CA ALA A 2 8.96 1.46 -24.69
C ALA A 2 9.14 2.05 -23.28
N LEU A 3 8.11 1.98 -22.45
CA LEU A 3 8.16 2.42 -21.06
C LEU A 3 8.88 1.38 -20.19
N THR A 4 9.62 1.85 -19.20
CA THR A 4 10.23 1.01 -18.15
C THR A 4 9.29 0.85 -16.95
N ALA A 5 9.59 -0.11 -16.07
CA ALA A 5 8.89 -0.21 -14.79
C ALA A 5 9.03 1.05 -13.93
N ALA A 6 10.19 1.72 -13.98
CA ALA A 6 10.41 2.97 -13.27
C ALA A 6 9.52 4.09 -13.82
N ASP A 7 9.34 4.17 -15.14
CA ASP A 7 8.45 5.15 -15.77
C ASP A 7 7.00 4.95 -15.32
N LEU A 8 6.53 3.69 -15.29
CA LEU A 8 5.19 3.36 -14.81
C LEU A 8 4.97 3.73 -13.34
N VAL A 9 5.98 3.49 -12.50
CA VAL A 9 5.92 3.87 -11.07
C VAL A 9 5.91 5.40 -10.91
N ALA A 10 6.74 6.11 -11.67
CA ALA A 10 6.79 7.58 -11.63
C ALA A 10 5.46 8.21 -12.08
N ASP A 11 4.88 7.70 -13.15
CA ASP A 11 3.56 8.09 -13.65
C ASP A 11 2.45 7.81 -12.62
N ALA A 12 2.46 6.63 -12.01
CA ALA A 12 1.51 6.30 -10.94
C ALA A 12 1.64 7.25 -9.73
N ARG A 13 2.86 7.56 -9.29
CA ARG A 13 3.13 8.52 -8.20
C ARG A 13 2.53 9.90 -8.47
N GLY A 14 2.55 10.36 -9.72
CA GLY A 14 1.91 11.62 -10.13
C GLY A 14 0.38 11.63 -9.97
N ARG A 15 -0.26 10.47 -9.82
CA ARG A 15 -1.72 10.32 -9.69
C ARG A 15 -2.18 9.85 -8.32
N ILE A 16 -1.28 9.53 -7.40
CA ILE A 16 -1.61 9.01 -6.07
C ILE A 16 -1.15 9.95 -4.97
N ARG A 17 -1.61 9.68 -3.73
CA ARG A 17 -1.11 10.37 -2.54
C ARG A 17 -0.03 9.51 -1.88
N GLU A 18 1.22 9.93 -1.93
CA GLU A 18 2.28 9.36 -1.10
C GLU A 18 2.30 10.04 0.28
N VAL A 19 2.62 9.27 1.33
CA VAL A 19 2.71 9.76 2.71
C VAL A 19 4.00 9.25 3.35
N SER A 20 4.55 10.03 4.29
CA SER A 20 5.74 9.65 5.05
C SER A 20 5.42 8.56 6.09
N PRO A 21 6.42 7.80 6.58
CA PRO A 21 6.20 6.85 7.67
C PRO A 21 5.58 7.47 8.93
N ALA A 22 5.99 8.69 9.29
CA ALA A 22 5.44 9.41 10.43
C ALA A 22 3.95 9.73 10.24
N ASP A 23 3.57 10.28 9.08
CA ASP A 23 2.17 10.60 8.76
C ASP A 23 1.31 9.32 8.68
N PHE A 24 1.90 8.24 8.16
CA PHE A 24 1.25 6.94 8.04
C PHE A 24 0.97 6.33 9.42
N HIS A 25 1.92 6.44 10.36
CA HIS A 25 1.73 5.99 11.74
C HIS A 25 0.71 6.85 12.50
N ALA A 26 0.73 8.17 12.30
CA ALA A 26 -0.18 9.11 12.95
C ALA A 26 -1.64 8.98 12.48
N ALA A 27 -1.90 8.38 11.31
CA ALA A 27 -3.24 8.26 10.73
C ALA A 27 -4.24 7.41 11.56
N GLY A 28 -3.77 6.61 12.54
CA GLY A 28 -4.62 5.96 13.55
C GLY A 28 -5.52 4.81 13.07
N ALA A 29 -6.41 4.35 13.94
CA ALA A 29 -7.20 3.10 13.82
C ALA A 29 -8.32 3.09 12.74
N GLY A 30 -8.46 4.14 11.94
CA GLY A 30 -9.51 4.24 10.91
C GLY A 30 -9.10 3.76 9.51
N ILE A 31 -7.79 3.65 9.26
CA ILE A 31 -7.25 3.35 7.94
C ILE A 31 -7.04 1.83 7.79
N ALA A 32 -7.44 1.25 6.65
CA ALA A 32 -7.12 -0.14 6.36
C ALA A 32 -5.70 -0.21 5.78
N LEU A 33 -4.82 -0.94 6.46
CA LEU A 33 -3.45 -1.17 6.04
C LEU A 33 -3.38 -2.39 5.14
N ILE A 34 -2.85 -2.23 3.93
CA ILE A 34 -2.69 -3.30 2.97
C ILE A 34 -1.20 -3.46 2.65
N ASP A 35 -0.68 -4.66 2.90
CA ASP A 35 0.64 -5.06 2.45
C ASP A 35 0.52 -5.77 1.10
N VAL A 36 1.09 -5.16 0.05
CA VAL A 36 1.06 -5.71 -1.31
C VAL A 36 2.31 -6.54 -1.67
N ARG A 37 3.13 -6.88 -0.68
CA ARG A 37 4.24 -7.83 -0.81
C ARG A 37 3.73 -9.26 -0.95
N GLU A 38 4.64 -10.15 -1.33
CA GLU A 38 4.35 -11.58 -1.37
C GLU A 38 4.14 -12.12 0.06
N PRO A 39 3.33 -13.19 0.24
CA PRO A 39 3.04 -13.74 1.56
C PRO A 39 4.30 -14.11 2.35
N ALA A 40 5.31 -14.67 1.69
CA ALA A 40 6.59 -14.98 2.34
C ALA A 40 7.31 -13.73 2.90
N GLU A 41 7.19 -12.56 2.26
CA GLU A 41 7.75 -11.32 2.81
C GLU A 41 6.93 -10.82 4.01
N PHE A 42 5.61 -11.00 3.98
CA PHE A 42 4.68 -10.60 5.04
C PHE A 42 4.90 -11.39 6.34
N GLU A 43 5.10 -12.70 6.22
CA GLU A 43 5.39 -13.61 7.34
C GLU A 43 6.72 -13.27 8.06
N THR A 44 7.67 -12.63 7.38
CA THR A 44 8.94 -12.19 8.01
C THR A 44 8.80 -10.93 8.89
N GLY A 45 7.61 -10.35 8.95
CA GLY A 45 7.30 -9.14 9.69
C GLY A 45 6.62 -8.10 8.81
N HIS A 46 5.57 -7.50 9.35
CA HIS A 46 4.69 -6.57 8.66
C HIS A 46 4.21 -5.48 9.63
N LEU A 47 3.51 -4.45 9.13
CA LEU A 47 2.92 -3.44 10.00
C LEU A 47 1.74 -4.02 10.78
N GLN A 48 1.60 -3.68 12.05
CA GLN A 48 0.54 -4.23 12.90
C GLN A 48 -0.86 -3.98 12.31
N GLY A 49 -1.66 -5.05 12.21
CA GLY A 49 -3.01 -4.98 11.65
C GLY A 49 -3.07 -4.85 10.13
N ALA A 50 -1.94 -5.01 9.44
CA ALA A 50 -1.92 -5.05 7.98
C ALA A 50 -2.58 -6.32 7.43
N ILE A 51 -3.29 -6.15 6.33
CA ILE A 51 -3.91 -7.22 5.56
C ILE A 51 -2.99 -7.51 4.37
N ASN A 52 -2.53 -8.75 4.20
CA ASN A 52 -1.73 -9.10 3.04
C ASN A 52 -2.63 -9.35 1.82
N ILE A 53 -2.47 -8.52 0.78
CA ILE A 53 -3.07 -8.74 -0.54
C ILE A 53 -1.99 -8.50 -1.58
N PRO A 54 -1.30 -9.55 -2.08
CA PRO A 54 -0.18 -9.40 -2.99
C PRO A 54 -0.56 -8.63 -4.26
N ARG A 55 0.38 -7.81 -4.76
CA ARG A 55 0.13 -6.94 -5.93
C ARG A 55 -0.47 -7.70 -7.12
N GLY A 56 -0.03 -8.93 -7.38
CA GLY A 56 -0.45 -9.72 -8.54
C GLY A 56 -1.92 -10.17 -8.52
N VAL A 57 -2.57 -10.14 -7.36
CA VAL A 57 -3.97 -10.60 -7.19
C VAL A 57 -4.89 -9.51 -6.63
N LEU A 58 -4.37 -8.30 -6.43
CA LEU A 58 -5.05 -7.20 -5.77
C LEU A 58 -6.43 -6.91 -6.36
N GLU A 59 -6.50 -6.73 -7.68
CA GLU A 59 -7.72 -6.42 -8.42
C GLU A 59 -8.81 -7.48 -8.23
N PHE A 60 -8.43 -8.74 -8.02
CA PHE A 60 -9.35 -9.87 -7.91
C PHE A 60 -9.78 -10.16 -6.47
N GLN A 61 -9.01 -9.70 -5.48
CA GLN A 61 -9.28 -9.94 -4.07
C GLN A 61 -9.91 -8.74 -3.36
N VAL A 62 -9.68 -7.51 -3.85
CA VAL A 62 -10.09 -6.29 -3.16
C VAL A 62 -11.61 -6.19 -2.98
N ASP A 63 -12.39 -6.55 -4.00
CA ASP A 63 -13.87 -6.47 -3.94
C ASP A 63 -14.47 -7.57 -3.04
N ALA A 64 -13.78 -8.70 -2.87
CA ALA A 64 -14.22 -9.82 -2.03
C ALA A 64 -13.79 -9.67 -0.57
N HIS A 65 -12.85 -8.76 -0.27
CA HIS A 65 -12.30 -8.64 1.07
C HIS A 65 -13.24 -7.80 1.97
N PRO A 66 -13.77 -8.35 3.09
CA PRO A 66 -14.79 -7.67 3.89
C PRO A 66 -14.30 -6.32 4.48
N ALA A 67 -13.01 -6.22 4.82
CA ALA A 67 -12.42 -4.97 5.30
C ALA A 67 -12.37 -3.85 4.26
N LEU A 68 -12.56 -4.17 2.97
CA LEU A 68 -12.43 -3.28 1.81
C LEU A 68 -13.75 -3.12 1.04
N ALA A 69 -14.85 -3.69 1.57
CA ALA A 69 -16.18 -3.60 0.95
C ALA A 69 -16.70 -2.16 0.80
N HIS A 70 -16.21 -1.23 1.65
CA HIS A 70 -16.57 0.19 1.60
C HIS A 70 -15.48 0.99 0.88
N ARG A 71 -15.75 1.39 -0.36
CA ARG A 71 -14.79 2.15 -1.20
C ARG A 71 -14.45 3.55 -0.66
N GLU A 72 -15.23 4.06 0.28
CA GLU A 72 -14.95 5.32 0.97
C GLU A 72 -13.99 5.19 2.16
N ARG A 73 -13.70 3.96 2.60
CA ARG A 73 -12.78 3.72 3.70
C ARG A 73 -11.36 4.11 3.27
N PRO A 74 -10.64 4.95 4.06
CA PRO A 74 -9.25 5.26 3.78
C PRO A 74 -8.39 4.00 3.74
N LEU A 75 -7.58 3.88 2.69
CA LEU A 75 -6.63 2.79 2.48
C LEU A 75 -5.19 3.31 2.51
N ALA A 76 -4.32 2.53 3.12
CA ALA A 76 -2.88 2.77 3.13
C ALA A 76 -2.15 1.53 2.66
N LEU A 77 -1.42 1.66 1.56
CA LEU A 77 -0.70 0.57 0.93
C LEU A 77 0.79 0.72 1.15
N TYR A 78 1.47 -0.38 1.39
CA TYR A 78 2.92 -0.41 1.37
C TYR A 78 3.44 -1.68 0.73
N CYS A 79 4.68 -1.61 0.28
CA CYS A 79 5.45 -2.79 -0.08
C CYS A 79 6.85 -2.68 0.51
N ARG A 80 7.85 -3.37 -0.06
CA ARG A 80 9.24 -3.25 0.41
C ARG A 80 9.76 -1.80 0.33
N THR A 81 9.73 -1.21 -0.86
CA THR A 81 10.39 0.09 -1.18
C THR A 81 9.44 1.16 -1.76
N GLY A 82 8.14 0.89 -1.84
CA GLY A 82 7.11 1.84 -2.32
C GLY A 82 6.69 1.70 -3.79
N GLY A 83 7.45 1.01 -4.64
CA GLY A 83 7.11 0.89 -6.08
C GLY A 83 5.83 0.10 -6.35
N ARG A 84 5.73 -1.12 -5.80
CA ARG A 84 4.52 -1.97 -5.95
C ARG A 84 3.28 -1.30 -5.36
N SER A 85 3.41 -0.63 -4.21
CA SER A 85 2.30 0.04 -3.54
C SER A 85 1.86 1.30 -4.28
N ALA A 86 2.74 1.99 -5.01
CA ALA A 86 2.35 3.12 -5.85
C ALA A 86 1.47 2.66 -7.02
N LEU A 87 1.88 1.60 -7.72
CA LEU A 87 1.08 0.99 -8.79
C LEU A 87 -0.25 0.42 -8.27
N ALA A 88 -0.23 -0.24 -7.12
CA ALA A 88 -1.43 -0.73 -6.46
C ALA A 88 -2.40 0.40 -6.12
N ALA A 89 -1.90 1.50 -5.56
CA ALA A 89 -2.73 2.64 -5.19
C ALA A 89 -3.40 3.29 -6.41
N ASP A 90 -2.68 3.45 -7.52
CA ASP A 90 -3.23 3.96 -8.78
C ASP A 90 -4.34 3.04 -9.32
N THR A 91 -4.14 1.72 -9.26
CA THR A 91 -5.18 0.74 -9.60
C THR A 91 -6.41 0.87 -8.71
N LEU A 92 -6.26 0.93 -7.39
CA LEU A 92 -7.42 1.01 -6.49
C LEU A 92 -8.20 2.31 -6.70
N ARG A 93 -7.53 3.44 -6.98
CA ARG A 93 -8.22 4.67 -7.37
C ARG A 93 -9.06 4.49 -8.64
N LYS A 94 -8.55 3.77 -9.65
CA LYS A 94 -9.29 3.43 -10.88
C LYS A 94 -10.48 2.50 -10.61
N LEU A 95 -10.38 1.65 -9.58
CA LEU A 95 -11.47 0.82 -9.08
C LEU A 95 -12.44 1.60 -8.17
N GLY A 96 -12.28 2.92 -8.00
CA GLY A 96 -13.24 3.77 -7.30
C GLY A 96 -13.02 3.90 -5.79
N PHE A 97 -11.88 3.46 -5.26
CA PHE A 97 -11.50 3.77 -3.87
C PHE A 97 -11.12 5.25 -3.75
N SER A 98 -11.76 5.98 -2.84
CA SER A 98 -11.71 7.45 -2.82
C SER A 98 -10.49 8.03 -2.10
N ASP A 99 -10.01 7.39 -1.03
CA ASP A 99 -8.82 7.79 -0.29
C ASP A 99 -7.83 6.63 -0.23
N VAL A 100 -6.89 6.63 -1.18
CA VAL A 100 -5.84 5.61 -1.29
C VAL A 100 -4.48 6.26 -1.18
N ARG A 101 -3.71 5.84 -0.19
CA ARG A 101 -2.41 6.37 0.16
C ARG A 101 -1.34 5.31 -0.03
N SER A 102 -0.14 5.72 -0.44
CA SER A 102 1.02 4.83 -0.54
C SER A 102 2.11 5.27 0.43
N LEU A 103 2.69 4.32 1.15
CA LEU A 103 3.81 4.58 2.04
C LEU A 103 5.08 4.85 1.23
N ALA A 104 5.56 6.09 1.28
CA ALA A 104 6.79 6.49 0.63
C ALA A 104 7.97 5.69 1.20
N GLY A 105 8.74 5.04 0.32
CA GLY A 105 9.87 4.19 0.71
C GLY A 105 9.51 2.83 1.33
N GLY A 106 8.23 2.50 1.47
CA GLY A 106 7.76 1.19 1.93
C GLY A 106 8.17 0.84 3.37
N ILE A 107 8.13 -0.47 3.68
CA ILE A 107 8.48 -1.00 5.01
C ILE A 107 9.96 -0.76 5.36
N ASP A 108 10.84 -0.59 4.37
CA ASP A 108 12.25 -0.25 4.62
C ASP A 108 12.36 1.16 5.24
N ALA A 109 11.63 2.14 4.69
CA ALA A 109 11.56 3.48 5.28
C ALA A 109 10.88 3.47 6.66
N TRP A 110 9.86 2.63 6.86
CA TRP A 110 9.22 2.42 8.16
C TRP A 110 10.20 1.92 9.22
N ARG A 111 11.00 0.90 8.88
CA ARG A 111 12.04 0.35 9.75
C ARG A 111 13.13 1.37 10.05
N ASN A 112 13.59 2.10 9.03
CA ASN A 112 14.59 3.15 9.19
C ASN A 112 14.11 4.31 10.08
N ALA A 113 12.80 4.56 10.11
CA ALA A 113 12.18 5.52 11.03
C ALA A 113 12.02 5.00 12.47
N GLY A 114 12.42 3.76 12.75
CA GLY A 114 12.32 3.16 14.10
C GLY A 114 10.89 2.83 14.53
N LEU A 115 9.95 2.72 13.58
CA LEU A 115 8.54 2.48 13.88
C LEU A 115 8.26 0.98 14.12
N PRO A 116 7.28 0.64 14.98
CA PRO A 116 7.02 -0.74 15.39
C PRO A 116 6.45 -1.59 14.26
N LEU A 117 6.77 -2.89 14.27
CA LEU A 117 6.17 -3.91 13.41
C LEU A 117 5.21 -4.79 14.21
N GLY A 118 4.21 -5.34 13.53
CA GLY A 118 3.44 -6.49 13.99
C GLY A 118 4.13 -7.81 13.62
N GLN A 119 3.84 -8.85 14.40
CA GLN A 119 4.08 -10.23 14.02
C GLN A 119 2.79 -10.85 13.51
#